data_AF-A0A558F204-F1
#
_entry.id   AF-A0A558F204-F1
#
_cell.length_a   1.000
_cell.length_b   1.000
_cell.length_c   1.000
_cell.angle_alpha   90.00
_cell.angle_beta   90.00
_cell.angle_gamma   90.00
#
_symmetry.space_group_name_H-M   'P 1'
#
loop_
_entity.id
_entity.type
_entity.pdbx_description
1 polymer ?
#
loop_
_entity_poly.entity_id
_entity_poly.type
_entity_poly.pdbx_seq_one_letter_code
_entity_poly.pdbx_strand_id
1 'polypeptide(L)'
;MSINEEIQRIRDLIANGAEHTIVQNADLPPKPDISLVEGGKLKFSEVPDSGLVVMLRYSGFQAFDKVVFNLAGESPDDTFAKSWDLIGEGTIEFIVPKAELEKFLGSYALALYFIYRVNDNQTSNWTYFDVIP
;
A
#
# COMPACT_ATOMS: atom_id res chain seq x y z
N MET A 1 5.31 -1.56 -17.11
CA MET A 1 4.30 -0.78 -16.38
C MET A 1 5.00 0.00 -15.29
N SER A 2 4.80 1.31 -15.25
CA SER A 2 5.33 2.20 -14.20
C SER A 2 4.42 2.20 -12.96
N ILE A 3 4.94 2.69 -11.83
CA ILE A 3 4.17 2.85 -10.58
C ILE A 3 2.93 3.70 -10.82
N ASN A 4 3.09 4.84 -11.50
CA ASN A 4 2.02 5.80 -11.71
C ASN A 4 0.91 5.26 -12.61
N GLU A 5 1.26 4.50 -13.67
CA GLU A 5 0.28 3.84 -14.54
C GLU A 5 -0.55 2.82 -13.75
N GLU A 6 0.09 2.03 -12.88
CA GLU A 6 -0.61 1.01 -12.08
C GLU A 6 -1.49 1.65 -11.00
N ILE A 7 -1.01 2.68 -10.30
CA ILE A 7 -1.81 3.43 -9.34
C ILE A 7 -3.03 4.05 -10.03
N GLN A 8 -2.85 4.67 -11.20
CA GLN A 8 -3.97 5.26 -11.94
C GLN A 8 -4.98 4.20 -12.38
N ARG A 9 -4.51 3.05 -12.90
CA ARG A 9 -5.38 1.92 -13.25
C ARG A 9 -6.23 1.47 -12.07
N ILE A 10 -5.65 1.39 -10.86
CA ILE A 10 -6.39 0.99 -9.66
C ILE A 10 -7.36 2.09 -9.20
N ARG A 11 -6.98 3.37 -9.28
CA ARG A 11 -7.92 4.49 -9.02
C ARG A 11 -9.14 4.41 -9.93
N ASP A 12 -8.94 4.16 -11.21
CA ASP A 12 -10.03 4.02 -12.17
C ASP A 12 -10.93 2.82 -11.82
N LEU A 13 -10.37 1.71 -11.32
CA LEU A 13 -11.17 0.57 -10.84
C LEU A 13 -12.01 0.94 -9.60
N ILE A 14 -11.42 1.65 -8.64
CA ILE A 14 -12.12 2.12 -7.43
C ILE A 14 -13.26 3.07 -7.81
N ALA A 15 -13.00 4.03 -8.69
CA ALA A 15 -14.01 4.98 -9.19
C ALA A 15 -15.18 4.29 -9.92
N ASN A 16 -14.92 3.13 -10.54
CA ASN A 16 -15.93 2.29 -11.18
C ASN A 16 -16.61 1.29 -10.24
N GLY A 17 -16.41 1.41 -8.92
CA GLY A 17 -17.12 0.63 -7.90
C GLY A 17 -16.46 -0.69 -7.52
N ALA A 18 -15.15 -0.86 -7.74
CA ALA A 18 -14.43 -1.99 -7.16
C ALA A 18 -14.53 -1.93 -5.62
N GLU A 19 -15.16 -2.94 -5.00
CA GLU A 19 -15.33 -3.00 -3.55
C GLU A 19 -13.99 -3.22 -2.81
N HIS A 20 -13.95 -2.82 -1.53
CA HIS A 20 -12.81 -2.96 -0.59
C HIS A 20 -12.19 -4.37 -0.52
N THR A 21 -12.84 -5.41 -1.04
CA THR A 21 -12.53 -6.80 -0.72
C THR A 21 -11.87 -7.61 -1.84
N ILE A 22 -11.93 -7.24 -3.12
CA ILE A 22 -11.77 -8.27 -4.17
C ILE A 22 -10.99 -7.81 -5.39
N VAL A 23 -9.67 -7.71 -5.24
CA VAL A 23 -8.78 -8.25 -6.29
C VAL A 23 -7.64 -8.95 -5.58
N GLN A 24 -7.92 -10.05 -4.88
CA GLN A 24 -6.86 -10.99 -4.51
C GLN A 24 -6.58 -11.86 -5.73
N ASN A 25 -5.56 -11.49 -6.49
CA ASN A 25 -4.97 -12.38 -7.47
C ASN A 25 -3.96 -13.28 -6.73
N ALA A 26 -4.21 -14.58 -6.73
CA ALA A 26 -3.34 -15.57 -6.09
C ALA A 26 -1.95 -15.65 -6.72
N ASP A 27 -1.81 -15.18 -7.97
CA ASP A 27 -0.54 -15.11 -8.68
C ASP A 27 0.27 -13.85 -8.34
N LEU A 28 -0.32 -12.89 -7.61
CA LEU A 28 0.35 -11.67 -7.16
C LEU A 28 0.78 -11.75 -5.70
N PRO A 29 1.85 -11.05 -5.31
CA PRO A 29 2.21 -10.86 -3.91
C PRO A 29 1.01 -10.39 -3.06
N PRO A 30 0.90 -10.79 -1.78
CA PRO A 30 -0.19 -10.35 -0.91
C PRO A 30 -0.30 -8.83 -0.78
N LYS A 31 -1.47 -8.34 -0.39
CA LYS A 31 -1.63 -6.91 -0.09
C LYS A 31 -0.86 -6.49 1.18
N PRO A 32 -0.53 -5.20 1.36
CA PRO A 32 -0.06 -4.69 2.64
C PRO A 32 -1.03 -5.04 3.78
N ASP A 33 -0.47 -5.40 4.93
CA ASP A 33 -1.20 -5.61 6.18
C ASP A 33 -1.14 -4.33 7.03
N ILE A 34 -2.31 -3.84 7.45
CA ILE A 34 -2.50 -2.53 8.08
C ILE A 34 -3.44 -2.72 9.28
N SER A 35 -2.87 -2.78 10.48
CA SER A 35 -3.56 -3.30 11.67
C SER A 35 -4.77 -2.49 12.16
N LEU A 36 -4.84 -1.19 11.84
CA LEU A 36 -5.92 -0.30 12.30
C LEU A 36 -7.03 -0.10 11.26
N VAL A 37 -6.96 -0.79 10.13
CA VAL A 37 -8.01 -0.73 9.10
C VAL A 37 -9.06 -1.81 9.40
N GLU A 38 -10.24 -1.37 9.83
CA GLU A 38 -11.39 -2.24 10.14
C GLU A 38 -12.56 -1.92 9.20
N GLY A 39 -13.12 -2.93 8.54
CA GLY A 39 -14.27 -2.74 7.65
C GLY A 39 -14.02 -1.76 6.49
N GLY A 40 -12.76 -1.66 6.03
CA GLY A 40 -12.38 -0.71 4.98
C GLY A 40 -12.20 0.73 5.46
N LYS A 41 -12.07 0.96 6.76
CA LYS A 41 -11.94 2.30 7.35
C LYS A 41 -10.78 2.37 8.32
N LEU A 42 -10.06 3.49 8.30
CA LEU A 42 -9.06 3.87 9.28
C LEU A 42 -9.60 5.09 10.04
N LYS A 43 -9.77 4.98 11.36
CA LYS A 43 -10.07 6.14 12.21
C LYS A 43 -8.79 6.88 12.55
N PHE A 44 -8.64 8.10 12.06
CA PHE A 44 -7.44 8.90 12.22
C PHE A 44 -7.15 9.21 13.70
N SER A 45 -8.18 9.42 14.52
CA SER A 45 -8.03 9.62 15.96
C SER A 45 -7.38 8.44 16.70
N GLU A 46 -7.47 7.22 16.16
CA GLU A 46 -6.92 6.00 16.76
C GLU A 46 -5.46 5.75 16.33
N VAL A 47 -4.95 6.51 15.34
CA VAL A 47 -3.55 6.39 14.90
C VAL A 47 -2.63 7.02 15.95
N PRO A 48 -1.64 6.26 16.49
CA PRO A 48 -0.64 6.79 17.40
C PRO A 48 0.16 7.93 16.77
N ASP A 49 0.70 8.84 17.58
CA ASP A 49 1.49 9.96 17.06
C ASP A 49 2.77 9.51 16.33
N SER A 50 3.28 8.31 16.64
CA SER A 50 4.36 7.68 15.88
C SER A 50 3.95 7.34 14.44
N GLY A 51 2.68 7.02 14.21
CA GLY A 51 2.12 6.69 12.90
C GLY A 51 1.46 5.30 12.84
N LEU A 52 1.09 4.91 11.63
CA LEU A 52 0.42 3.64 11.31
C LEU A 52 1.45 2.57 10.98
N VAL A 53 1.37 1.43 11.67
CA VAL A 53 2.20 0.26 11.37
C VAL A 53 1.69 -0.42 10.12
N VAL A 54 2.61 -0.70 9.19
CA VAL A 54 2.35 -1.42 7.95
C VAL A 54 3.35 -2.57 7.83
N MET A 55 2.85 -3.74 7.43
CA MET A 55 3.66 -4.93 7.21
C MET A 55 3.49 -5.45 5.77
N LEU A 56 4.61 -5.76 5.13
CA LEU A 56 4.65 -6.44 3.83
C LEU A 56 5.13 -7.86 4.04
N ARG A 57 4.23 -8.83 3.88
CA ARG A 57 4.48 -10.26 4.10
C ARG A 57 4.38 -11.01 2.78
N TYR A 58 5.52 -11.38 2.21
CA TYR A 58 5.58 -12.16 0.99
C TYR A 58 6.73 -13.14 1.02
N SER A 59 6.43 -14.43 0.92
CA SER A 59 7.44 -15.50 0.89
C SER A 59 8.27 -15.51 -0.40
N GLY A 60 7.82 -14.82 -1.45
CA GLY A 60 8.56 -14.71 -2.72
C GLY A 60 9.57 -13.58 -2.78
N PHE A 61 9.77 -12.82 -1.70
CA PHE A 61 10.87 -11.86 -1.60
C PHE A 61 12.21 -12.58 -1.67
N GLN A 62 13.15 -11.99 -2.41
CA GLN A 62 14.50 -12.52 -2.59
C GLN A 62 15.54 -11.47 -2.19
N ALA A 63 16.75 -11.94 -1.88
CA ALA A 63 17.89 -11.05 -1.71
C ALA A 63 18.08 -10.19 -2.98
N PHE A 64 18.41 -8.92 -2.77
CA PHE A 64 18.60 -7.89 -3.79
C PHE A 64 17.34 -7.43 -4.52
N ASP A 65 16.15 -7.89 -4.12
CA ASP A 65 14.92 -7.25 -4.55
C ASP A 65 14.88 -5.80 -4.03
N LYS A 66 14.47 -4.88 -4.89
CA LYS A 66 14.07 -3.54 -4.45
C LYS A 66 12.55 -3.52 -4.28
N VAL A 67 12.08 -3.24 -3.07
CA VAL A 67 10.65 -3.13 -2.75
C VAL A 67 10.29 -1.66 -2.60
N VAL A 68 9.18 -1.23 -3.21
CA VAL A 68 8.66 0.13 -3.10
C VAL A 68 7.21 0.08 -2.65
N PHE A 69 6.94 0.46 -1.41
CA PHE A 69 5.59 0.69 -0.91
C PHE A 69 5.07 2.04 -1.37
N ASN A 70 3.79 2.10 -1.73
CA ASN A 70 3.06 3.32 -2.00
C ASN A 70 1.75 3.35 -1.22
N LEU A 71 1.48 4.51 -0.64
CA LEU A 71 0.17 4.92 -0.16
C LEU A 71 -0.27 6.11 -1.02
N ALA A 72 -1.38 5.97 -1.74
CA ALA A 72 -1.86 6.96 -2.69
C ALA A 72 -3.32 7.35 -2.39
N GLY A 73 -3.65 8.62 -2.48
CA GLY A 73 -5.00 9.12 -2.27
C GLY A 73 -5.77 9.26 -3.57
N GLU A 74 -6.87 9.99 -3.50
CA GLU A 74 -7.66 10.41 -4.66
C GLU A 74 -6.86 11.34 -5.58
N SER A 75 -6.14 12.32 -5.02
CA SER A 75 -5.27 13.21 -5.80
C SER A 75 -3.93 12.53 -6.12
N PRO A 76 -3.33 12.79 -7.31
CA PRO A 76 -1.96 12.39 -7.63
C PRO A 76 -0.91 12.94 -6.66
N ASP A 77 -1.18 14.06 -5.98
CA ASP A 77 -0.26 14.69 -5.03
C ASP A 77 -0.33 14.06 -3.63
N ASP A 78 -1.43 13.37 -3.32
CA ASP A 78 -1.62 12.67 -2.05
C ASP A 78 -0.88 11.35 -2.11
N THR A 79 0.44 11.38 -1.92
CA THR A 79 1.26 10.17 -1.97
C THR A 79 2.29 10.13 -0.84
N PHE A 80 2.52 8.92 -0.37
CA PHE A 80 3.65 8.54 0.45
C PHE A 80 4.29 7.30 -0.15
N ALA A 81 5.60 7.31 -0.31
CA ALA A 81 6.34 6.16 -0.82
C ALA A 81 7.57 5.88 0.04
N LYS A 82 7.89 4.60 0.19
CA LYS A 82 9.10 4.17 0.89
C LYS A 82 9.70 2.96 0.18
N SER A 83 11.02 2.91 0.10
CA SER A 83 11.74 1.84 -0.60
C SER A 83 12.77 1.16 0.27
N TRP A 84 13.01 -0.11 -0.02
CA TRP A 84 14.01 -0.95 0.63
C TRP A 84 14.76 -1.78 -0.41
N ASP A 85 16.05 -1.94 -0.21
CA ASP A 85 16.84 -2.97 -0.87
C ASP A 85 16.94 -4.16 0.08
N LEU A 86 16.41 -5.31 -0.34
CA LEU A 86 16.36 -6.49 0.49
C LEU A 86 17.73 -7.16 0.56
N ILE A 87 18.16 -7.50 1.76
CA ILE A 87 19.39 -8.27 2.02
C ILE A 87 19.11 -9.77 2.16
N GLY A 88 17.86 -10.19 2.11
CA GLY A 88 17.41 -11.57 2.26
C GLY A 88 15.89 -11.69 2.19
N GLU A 89 15.39 -12.90 2.43
CA GLU A 89 13.95 -13.15 2.57
C GLU A 89 13.43 -12.54 3.88
N GLY A 90 12.16 -12.14 3.93
CA GLY A 90 11.59 -11.68 5.19
C GLY A 90 10.27 -10.94 5.11
N THR A 91 9.95 -10.26 6.20
CA THR A 91 8.84 -9.31 6.31
C THR A 91 9.42 -7.91 6.40
N ILE A 92 8.82 -6.95 5.70
CA ILE A 92 9.15 -5.53 5.88
C ILE A 92 8.11 -4.96 6.84
N GLU A 93 8.54 -4.49 8.00
CA GLU A 93 7.71 -3.75 8.95
C GLU A 93 8.19 -2.30 9.02
N PHE A 94 7.26 -1.35 8.91
CA PHE A 94 7.58 0.07 8.99
C PHE A 94 6.38 0.88 9.45
N ILE A 95 6.65 2.14 9.76
CA ILE A 95 5.64 3.10 10.19
C ILE A 95 5.45 4.14 9.08
N VAL A 96 4.19 4.36 8.69
CA VAL A 96 3.76 5.54 7.93
C VAL A 96 3.49 6.66 8.94
N PRO A 97 4.24 7.78 8.89
CA PRO A 97 4.06 8.86 9.85
C PRO A 97 2.62 9.38 9.87
N LYS A 98 2.10 9.75 11.04
CA LYS A 98 0.72 10.26 11.18
C LYS A 98 0.46 11.50 10.31
N ALA A 99 1.45 12.38 10.18
CA ALA A 99 1.37 13.56 9.30
C ALA A 99 1.21 13.20 7.81
N GLU A 100 1.73 12.05 7.38
CA GLU A 100 1.53 11.56 6.01
C GLU A 100 0.10 11.06 5.81
N LEU A 101 -0.53 10.53 6.87
CA LEU A 101 -1.91 10.03 6.83
C LEU A 101 -2.95 11.16 6.83
N GLU A 102 -2.61 12.32 7.40
CA GLU A 102 -3.48 13.50 7.46
C GLU A 102 -3.90 13.98 6.06
N LYS A 103 -3.04 13.76 5.06
CA LYS A 103 -3.31 14.08 3.65
C LYS A 103 -4.54 13.36 3.10
N PHE A 104 -4.88 12.20 3.66
CA PHE A 104 -6.01 11.38 3.20
C PHE A 104 -7.29 11.63 4.01
N LEU A 105 -7.26 12.50 5.02
CA LEU A 105 -8.38 12.69 5.94
C LEU A 105 -9.63 13.17 5.20
N GLY A 106 -10.73 12.41 5.33
CA GLY A 106 -11.98 12.67 4.63
C GLY A 106 -12.05 12.11 3.20
N SER A 107 -11.02 11.41 2.74
CA SER A 107 -10.97 10.68 1.48
C SER A 107 -10.47 9.24 1.72
N TYR A 108 -10.06 8.53 0.66
CA TYR A 108 -9.49 7.20 0.75
C TYR A 108 -7.96 7.21 0.63
N ALA A 109 -7.35 6.15 1.15
CA ALA A 109 -5.95 5.80 0.88
C ALA A 109 -5.88 4.41 0.25
N LEU A 110 -5.07 4.26 -0.80
CA LEU A 110 -4.75 3.05 -1.55
C LEU A 110 -3.33 2.62 -1.21
N ALA A 111 -3.17 1.42 -0.67
CA ALA A 111 -1.89 0.83 -0.29
C ALA A 111 -1.54 -0.37 -1.18
N LEU A 112 -0.32 -0.35 -1.72
CA LEU A 112 0.26 -1.43 -2.54
C LEU A 112 1.79 -1.35 -2.51
N TYR A 113 2.48 -2.38 -2.99
CA TYR A 113 3.91 -2.34 -3.18
C TYR A 113 4.37 -2.99 -4.49
N PHE A 114 5.53 -2.56 -4.95
CA PHE A 114 6.19 -3.05 -6.16
C PHE A 114 7.47 -3.77 -5.76
N ILE A 115 7.76 -4.88 -6.43
CA ILE A 115 9.02 -5.61 -6.30
C ILE A 115 9.74 -5.49 -7.62
N TYR A 116 10.95 -4.95 -7.58
CA TYR A 116 11.86 -4.83 -8.71
C TYR A 116 12.97 -5.85 -8.58
N ARG A 117 13.04 -6.74 -9.57
CA ARG A 117 14.09 -7.74 -9.73
C ARG A 117 14.67 -7.58 -11.14
N VAL A 118 15.96 -7.91 -11.29
CA VAL A 118 16.76 -7.66 -12.52
C VAL A 118 16.03 -8.02 -13.83
N ASN A 119 15.17 -9.04 -13.82
CA ASN A 119 14.40 -9.49 -14.99
C ASN A 119 12.90 -9.61 -14.74
N ASP A 120 12.40 -9.15 -13.59
CA ASP A 120 11.00 -9.35 -13.20
C ASP A 120 10.52 -8.22 -12.29
N ASN A 121 9.49 -7.50 -12.73
CA ASN A 121 8.86 -6.45 -11.93
C ASN A 121 7.41 -6.86 -11.71
N GLN A 122 7.02 -6.94 -10.44
CA GLN A 122 5.68 -7.35 -10.04
C GLN A 122 5.07 -6.31 -9.10
N THR A 123 3.77 -6.10 -9.24
CA THR A 123 2.95 -5.36 -8.28
C THR A 123 2.29 -6.35 -7.33
N SER A 124 2.10 -5.95 -6.09
CA SER A 124 1.30 -6.70 -5.14
C SER A 124 -0.20 -6.58 -5.43
N ASN A 125 -0.98 -7.44 -4.79
CA ASN A 125 -2.36 -7.10 -4.48
C ASN A 125 -2.42 -5.80 -3.67
N TRP A 126 -3.56 -5.13 -3.66
CA TRP A 126 -3.71 -3.82 -3.06
C TRP A 126 -4.87 -3.81 -2.06
N THR A 127 -4.93 -2.76 -1.25
CA THR A 127 -6.07 -2.48 -0.38
C THR A 127 -6.34 -1.01 -0.39
N TYR A 128 -7.60 -0.62 -0.29
CA TYR A 128 -7.95 0.79 -0.06
C TYR A 128 -8.92 0.89 1.11
N PHE A 129 -8.89 2.04 1.77
CA PHE A 129 -9.68 2.32 2.95
C PHE A 129 -9.98 3.80 3.07
N ASP A 130 -11.13 4.13 3.64
CA ASP A 130 -11.50 5.51 3.96
C ASP A 130 -10.74 5.95 5.21
N VAL A 131 -10.16 7.14 5.19
CA VAL A 131 -9.55 7.76 6.37
C VAL A 131 -10.56 8.71 6.98
N ILE A 132 -11.20 8.27 8.05
CA ILE A 132 -12.24 9.04 8.75
C ILE A 132 -11.64 9.73 9.99
N PRO A 133 -12.22 10.87 10.43
CA PRO A 133 -11.79 11.54 11.65
C PRO A 133 -11.72 10.62 12.87
#